data_AF-A0A965DQI7-F1
#
_entry.id   AF-A0A965DQI7-F1
#
_cell.length_a   1.000
_cell.length_b   1.000
_cell.length_c   1.000
_cell.angle_alpha   90.00
_cell.angle_beta   90.00
_cell.angle_gamma   90.00
#
_symmetry.space_group_name_H-M   'P 1'
#
loop_
_entity.id
_entity.type
_entity.pdbx_description
1 polymer ?
#
loop_
_entity_poly.entity_id
_entity_poly.type
_entity_poly.pdbx_seq_one_letter_code
_entity_poly.pdbx_strand_id
1 'polypeptide(L)'
;MFSNFLKKKLNEDQISSIFINGIFDVIDRGFTTVCDCINEDPCFVASPSIDPKAVDEFALIVITANIVEMERLFDGHSGTRTIQLIYEKLATAYKMESLEMRQLIQEYKQFMKRVNLPSKTTLYAMSKAVFHKYELNQFQDDYFKRMNAPNPVFLKRLDELLNNFLWNWESFFKKYRF
;
A
#
# COMPACT_ATOMS: atom_id res chain seq x y z
N MET A 1 -20.60 10.51 32.87
CA MET A 1 -20.69 11.78 32.11
C MET A 1 -20.23 11.52 30.69
N PHE A 2 -21.16 11.39 29.76
CA PHE A 2 -20.86 11.20 28.33
C PHE A 2 -20.46 12.55 27.74
N SER A 3 -19.16 12.80 27.65
CA SER A 3 -18.64 13.85 26.77
C SER A 3 -18.93 13.40 25.34
N ASN A 4 -19.96 13.99 24.72
CA ASN A 4 -20.13 13.96 23.28
C ASN A 4 -18.92 14.70 22.68
N PHE A 5 -17.85 13.95 22.38
CA PHE A 5 -16.77 14.43 21.54
C PHE A 5 -17.37 14.78 20.18
N LEU A 6 -17.65 16.06 19.94
CA LEU A 6 -18.07 16.54 18.63
C LEU A 6 -16.94 16.22 17.64
N LYS A 7 -17.20 15.28 16.72
CA LYS A 7 -16.25 14.92 15.66
C LYS A 7 -15.86 16.19 14.89
N LYS A 8 -14.56 16.43 14.74
CA LYS A 8 -14.07 17.56 13.95
C LYS A 8 -14.47 17.35 12.49
N LYS A 9 -15.13 18.34 11.89
CA LYS A 9 -15.47 18.32 10.46
C LYS A 9 -14.22 18.64 9.65
N LEU A 10 -13.95 17.84 8.63
CA LEU A 10 -12.86 18.08 7.68
C LEU A 10 -13.44 18.28 6.28
N ASN A 11 -12.79 19.11 5.47
CA ASN A 11 -13.09 19.22 4.05
C ASN A 11 -12.24 18.23 3.22
N GLU A 12 -12.54 18.11 1.93
CA GLU A 12 -11.88 17.20 0.99
C GLU A 12 -10.36 17.44 0.89
N ASP A 13 -9.92 18.69 0.95
CA ASP A 13 -8.49 19.06 0.89
C ASP A 13 -7.74 18.66 2.18
N GLN A 14 -8.36 18.84 3.34
CA GLN A 14 -7.81 18.40 4.61
C GLN A 14 -7.71 16.88 4.69
N ILE A 15 -8.73 16.16 4.24
CA ILE A 15 -8.73 14.69 4.24
C ILE A 15 -7.66 14.16 3.30
N SER A 16 -7.61 14.65 2.06
CA SER A 16 -6.59 14.24 1.09
C SER A 16 -5.17 14.53 1.58
N SER A 17 -4.94 15.68 2.22
CA SER A 17 -3.63 16.02 2.79
C SER A 17 -3.24 15.14 3.97
N ILE A 18 -4.17 14.89 4.91
CA ILE A 18 -3.90 14.00 6.06
C ILE A 18 -3.62 12.58 5.59
N PHE A 19 -4.41 12.09 4.63
CA PHE A 19 -4.25 10.77 4.05
C PHE A 19 -2.88 10.60 3.39
N ILE A 20 -2.52 11.48 2.45
CA ILE A 20 -1.24 11.37 1.73
C ILE A 20 -0.06 11.48 2.69
N ASN A 21 -0.06 12.48 3.57
CA ASN A 21 1.06 12.69 4.48
C ASN A 21 1.23 11.51 5.43
N GLY A 22 0.14 10.91 5.92
CA GLY A 22 0.26 9.72 6.77
C GLY A 22 0.70 8.46 6.00
N ILE A 23 0.33 8.32 4.73
CA ILE A 23 0.83 7.23 3.88
C ILE A 23 2.34 7.40 3.62
N PHE A 24 2.81 8.60 3.28
CA PHE A 24 4.24 8.86 3.13
C PHE A 24 5.00 8.63 4.44
N ASP A 25 4.49 9.13 5.57
CA ASP A 25 5.14 8.97 6.87
C ASP A 25 5.29 7.48 7.26
N VAL A 26 4.28 6.64 7.02
CA VAL A 26 4.40 5.20 7.32
C VAL A 26 5.33 4.47 6.36
N ILE A 27 5.38 4.87 5.08
CA ILE A 27 6.34 4.32 4.11
C ILE A 27 7.78 4.67 4.54
N ASP A 28 8.05 5.96 4.78
CA ASP A 28 9.39 6.47 5.12
C ASP A 28 9.93 5.83 6.40
N ARG A 29 9.07 5.61 7.41
CA ARG A 29 9.47 4.98 8.68
C ARG A 29 9.51 3.46 8.62
N GLY A 30 8.73 2.86 7.73
CA GLY A 30 8.49 1.42 7.73
C GLY A 30 9.33 0.63 6.73
N PHE A 31 9.75 1.24 5.62
CA PHE A 31 10.34 0.49 4.52
C PHE A 31 11.66 -0.22 4.89
N THR A 32 12.55 0.43 5.66
CA THR A 32 13.78 -0.23 6.13
C THR A 32 13.48 -1.49 6.92
N THR A 33 12.51 -1.46 7.82
CA THR A 33 12.07 -2.65 8.57
C THR A 33 11.54 -3.74 7.63
N VAL A 34 10.84 -3.36 6.55
CA VAL A 34 10.38 -4.31 5.52
C VAL A 34 11.57 -4.96 4.80
N CYS A 35 12.58 -4.18 4.42
CA CYS A 35 13.82 -4.70 3.84
C CYS A 35 14.50 -5.68 4.80
N ASP A 36 14.68 -5.31 6.07
CA ASP A 36 15.33 -6.14 7.08
C ASP A 36 14.58 -7.47 7.26
N CYS A 37 13.26 -7.41 7.44
CA CYS A 37 12.44 -8.61 7.57
C CYS A 37 12.53 -9.54 6.34
N ILE A 38 12.59 -8.99 5.13
CA ILE A 38 12.73 -9.79 3.90
C ILE A 38 14.14 -10.36 3.76
N ASN A 39 15.16 -9.55 4.04
CA ASN A 39 16.56 -9.90 3.88
C ASN A 39 17.02 -10.99 4.87
N GLU A 40 16.40 -11.03 6.05
CA GLU A 40 16.66 -11.99 7.12
C GLU A 40 15.67 -13.18 7.14
N ASP A 41 14.72 -13.23 6.21
CA ASP A 41 13.67 -14.25 6.25
C ASP A 41 14.23 -15.67 5.97
N PRO A 42 13.99 -16.64 6.87
CA PRO A 42 14.57 -17.98 6.76
C PRO A 42 13.95 -18.84 5.64
N CYS A 43 12.88 -18.38 4.98
CA CYS A 43 12.32 -19.07 3.82
C CYS A 43 13.10 -18.81 2.53
N PHE A 44 14.10 -17.92 2.55
CA PHE A 44 15.02 -17.73 1.44
C PHE A 44 16.31 -18.55 1.64
N VAL A 45 16.78 -19.19 0.57
CA VAL A 45 18.05 -19.95 0.56
C VAL A 45 19.28 -19.03 0.48
N ALA A 46 19.07 -17.77 0.09
CA ALA A 46 20.06 -16.70 0.08
C ALA A 46 19.34 -15.37 0.32
N SER A 47 20.01 -14.41 0.96
CA SER A 47 19.39 -13.11 1.23
C SER A 47 19.08 -12.35 -0.06
N PRO A 48 17.83 -11.86 -0.25
CA PRO A 48 17.47 -10.99 -1.38
C PRO A 48 18.29 -9.70 -1.50
N SER A 49 18.89 -9.25 -0.39
CA SER A 49 19.72 -8.04 -0.33
C SER A 49 19.03 -6.79 -0.87
N ILE A 50 17.74 -6.59 -0.55
CA ILE A 50 16.99 -5.39 -0.92
C ILE A 50 17.68 -4.17 -0.30
N ASP A 51 18.00 -3.18 -1.14
CA ASP A 51 18.52 -1.88 -0.71
C ASP A 51 17.38 -1.07 -0.05
N PRO A 52 17.55 -0.58 1.20
CA PRO A 52 16.60 0.32 1.85
C PRO A 52 16.33 1.64 1.08
N LYS A 53 17.13 1.96 0.06
CA LYS A 53 16.90 3.09 -0.86
C LYS A 53 15.99 2.74 -2.04
N ALA A 54 15.74 1.46 -2.32
CA ALA A 54 14.89 0.99 -3.42
C ALA A 54 13.39 1.02 -3.05
N VAL A 55 12.91 2.16 -2.54
CA VAL A 55 11.56 2.31 -1.95
C VAL A 55 10.45 2.50 -2.99
N ASP A 56 10.78 2.91 -4.21
CA ASP A 56 9.81 3.40 -5.20
C ASP A 56 8.68 2.39 -5.49
N GLU A 57 9.06 1.13 -5.74
CA GLU A 57 8.11 0.04 -6.00
C GLU A 57 7.20 -0.23 -4.80
N PHE A 58 7.78 -0.28 -3.60
CA PHE A 58 7.03 -0.45 -2.36
C PHE A 58 6.06 0.71 -2.10
N ALA A 59 6.51 1.94 -2.29
CA ALA A 59 5.69 3.13 -2.11
C ALA A 59 4.46 3.10 -3.02
N LEU A 60 4.65 2.80 -4.31
CA LEU A 60 3.56 2.71 -5.28
C LEU A 60 2.57 1.57 -4.96
N ILE A 61 3.05 0.44 -4.43
CA ILE A 61 2.18 -0.65 -3.95
C ILE A 61 1.31 -0.18 -2.78
N VAL A 62 1.92 0.44 -1.76
CA VAL A 62 1.22 0.91 -0.55
C VAL A 62 0.21 2.01 -0.89
N ILE A 63 0.61 3.00 -1.69
CA ILE A 63 -0.27 4.09 -2.14
C ILE A 63 -1.45 3.53 -2.92
N THR A 64 -1.18 2.65 -3.89
CA THR A 64 -2.23 2.04 -4.72
C THR A 64 -3.22 1.24 -3.89
N ALA A 65 -2.74 0.43 -2.95
CA ALA A 65 -3.59 -0.34 -2.06
C ALA A 65 -4.56 0.54 -1.26
N ASN A 66 -4.04 1.62 -0.69
CA ASN A 66 -4.83 2.54 0.11
C ASN A 66 -5.83 3.36 -0.72
N ILE A 67 -5.48 3.70 -1.97
CA ILE A 67 -6.43 4.30 -2.91
C ILE A 67 -7.56 3.31 -3.24
N VAL A 68 -7.25 2.04 -3.48
CA VAL A 68 -8.28 1.00 -3.74
C VAL A 68 -9.24 0.87 -2.56
N GLU A 69 -8.74 0.88 -1.33
CA GLU A 69 -9.61 0.84 -0.13
C GLU A 69 -10.44 2.12 0.02
N MET A 70 -9.85 3.30 -0.24
CA MET A 70 -10.60 4.56 -0.22
C MET A 70 -11.72 4.57 -1.26
N GLU A 71 -11.44 4.18 -2.50
CA GLU A 71 -12.41 4.12 -3.61
C GLU A 71 -13.58 3.17 -3.30
N ARG A 72 -13.34 2.10 -2.53
CA ARG A 72 -14.41 1.19 -2.07
C ARG A 72 -15.30 1.82 -1.01
N LEU A 73 -14.76 2.71 -0.17
CA LEU A 73 -15.46 3.30 0.96
C LEU A 73 -16.20 4.60 0.59
N PHE A 74 -15.67 5.36 -0.36
CA PHE A 74 -16.15 6.70 -0.69
C PHE A 74 -17.20 6.60 -1.80
N ASP A 75 -18.46 6.89 -1.47
CA ASP A 75 -19.56 7.03 -2.43
C ASP A 75 -19.91 8.51 -2.70
N GLY A 76 -20.56 8.78 -3.84
CA GLY A 76 -21.07 10.10 -4.18
C GLY A 76 -20.04 11.16 -4.61
N HIS A 77 -20.44 12.43 -4.50
CA HIS A 77 -19.74 13.57 -5.12
C HIS A 77 -18.50 14.04 -4.33
N SER A 78 -18.60 14.17 -3.00
CA SER A 78 -17.47 14.54 -2.13
C SER A 78 -16.35 13.50 -2.16
N GLY A 79 -16.70 12.23 -2.33
CA GLY A 79 -15.72 11.15 -2.49
C GLY A 79 -14.89 11.32 -3.76
N THR A 80 -15.56 11.61 -4.87
CA THR A 80 -14.92 11.86 -6.18
C THR A 80 -13.93 13.03 -6.11
N ARG A 81 -14.32 14.16 -5.48
CA ARG A 81 -13.42 15.32 -5.34
C ARG A 81 -12.22 15.02 -4.45
N THR A 82 -12.40 14.28 -3.36
CA THR A 82 -11.28 13.89 -2.48
C THR A 82 -10.26 13.02 -3.21
N ILE A 83 -10.74 12.02 -3.95
CA ILE A 83 -9.88 11.16 -4.77
C ILE A 83 -9.14 11.98 -5.84
N GLN A 84 -9.80 12.93 -6.48
CA GLN A 84 -9.14 13.83 -7.43
C GLN A 84 -8.00 14.62 -6.80
N LEU A 85 -8.24 15.24 -5.63
CA LEU A 85 -7.21 15.98 -4.90
C LEU A 85 -6.02 15.10 -4.51
N ILE A 86 -6.26 13.82 -4.22
CA ILE A 86 -5.19 12.86 -3.92
C ILE A 86 -4.29 12.66 -5.14
N TYR A 87 -4.85 12.42 -6.32
CA TYR A 87 -4.05 12.29 -7.54
C TYR A 87 -3.28 13.58 -7.87
N GLU A 88 -3.87 14.75 -7.66
CA GLU A 88 -3.19 16.05 -7.86
C GLU A 88 -1.99 16.25 -6.90
N LYS A 89 -2.18 15.92 -5.61
CA LYS A 89 -1.12 16.01 -4.61
C LYS A 89 -0.01 14.97 -4.82
N LEU A 90 -0.37 13.73 -5.20
CA LEU A 90 0.61 12.70 -5.56
C LEU A 90 1.41 13.12 -6.79
N ALA A 91 0.75 13.61 -7.84
CA ALA A 91 1.43 14.10 -9.05
C ALA A 91 2.43 15.21 -8.73
N THR A 92 2.04 16.16 -7.85
CA THR A 92 2.93 17.20 -7.35
C THR A 92 4.14 16.63 -6.61
N ALA A 93 3.93 15.65 -5.71
CA ALA A 93 5.00 15.02 -4.93
C ALA A 93 6.01 14.28 -5.82
N TYR A 94 5.51 13.58 -6.84
CA TYR A 94 6.33 12.84 -7.81
C TYR A 94 6.81 13.71 -8.99
N LYS A 95 6.48 15.01 -8.99
CA LYS A 95 6.85 15.99 -10.03
C LYS A 95 6.48 15.52 -11.45
N MET A 96 5.26 15.01 -11.59
CA MET A 96 4.70 14.55 -12.86
C MET A 96 3.30 15.12 -13.09
N GLU A 97 2.75 14.93 -14.29
CA GLU A 97 1.40 15.38 -14.59
C GLU A 97 0.33 14.54 -13.87
N SER A 98 -0.81 15.15 -13.55
CA SER A 98 -1.89 14.42 -12.85
C SER A 98 -2.42 13.24 -13.66
N LEU A 99 -2.43 13.34 -14.99
CA LEU A 99 -2.83 12.25 -15.86
C LEU A 99 -1.82 11.08 -15.82
N GLU A 100 -0.52 11.38 -15.83
CA GLU A 100 0.55 10.39 -15.73
C GLU A 100 0.49 9.65 -14.40
N MET A 101 0.29 10.37 -13.29
CA MET A 101 0.10 9.77 -11.96
C MET A 101 -1.11 8.83 -11.92
N ARG A 102 -2.23 9.22 -12.54
CA ARG A 102 -3.42 8.35 -12.62
C ARG A 102 -3.14 7.09 -13.42
N GLN A 103 -2.42 7.20 -14.53
CA GLN A 103 -2.03 6.06 -15.36
C GLN A 103 -1.12 5.10 -14.57
N LEU A 104 -0.10 5.64 -13.90
CA LEU A 104 0.82 4.86 -13.07
C LEU A 104 0.07 4.08 -11.97
N ILE A 105 -0.80 4.75 -11.21
CA ILE A 105 -1.61 4.06 -10.19
C ILE A 105 -2.52 3.01 -10.84
N GLN A 106 -3.09 3.29 -12.00
CA GLN A 106 -3.94 2.33 -12.71
C GLN A 106 -3.17 1.09 -13.19
N GLU A 107 -1.91 1.25 -13.61
CA GLU A 107 -1.02 0.14 -13.94
C GLU A 107 -0.72 -0.73 -12.72
N TYR A 108 -0.41 -0.12 -11.57
CA TYR A 108 -0.23 -0.86 -10.32
C TYR A 108 -1.50 -1.56 -9.87
N LYS A 109 -2.69 -0.93 -10.00
CA LYS A 109 -3.97 -1.60 -9.72
C LYS A 109 -4.16 -2.86 -10.56
N GLN A 110 -3.85 -2.79 -11.86
CA GLN A 110 -3.95 -3.94 -12.76
C GLN A 110 -2.93 -5.03 -12.44
N PHE A 111 -1.69 -4.63 -12.19
CA PHE A 111 -0.63 -5.55 -11.77
C PHE A 111 -1.00 -6.28 -10.48
N MET A 112 -1.35 -5.52 -9.44
CA MET A 112 -1.78 -6.05 -8.14
C MET A 112 -2.96 -7.01 -8.31
N LYS A 113 -3.98 -6.63 -9.09
CA LYS A 113 -5.13 -7.50 -9.38
C LYS A 113 -4.71 -8.82 -10.04
N ARG A 114 -3.78 -8.78 -11.00
CA ARG A 114 -3.30 -9.97 -11.71
C ARG A 114 -2.55 -10.92 -10.79
N VAL A 115 -1.62 -10.42 -9.99
CA VAL A 115 -0.83 -11.26 -9.08
C VAL A 115 -1.68 -11.77 -7.91
N ASN A 116 -2.71 -11.02 -7.49
CA ASN A 116 -3.57 -11.38 -6.36
C ASN A 116 -4.36 -12.68 -6.58
N LEU A 117 -4.64 -13.05 -7.83
CA LEU A 117 -5.48 -14.22 -8.17
C LEU A 117 -4.98 -15.50 -7.45
N PRO A 118 -5.90 -16.32 -6.91
CA PRO A 118 -7.37 -16.19 -6.94
C PRO A 118 -7.96 -15.29 -5.84
N SER A 119 -7.15 -14.73 -4.94
CA SER A 119 -7.62 -13.85 -3.87
C SER A 119 -8.14 -12.52 -4.41
N LYS A 120 -8.90 -11.83 -3.56
CA LYS A 120 -9.46 -10.49 -3.81
C LYS A 120 -9.11 -9.49 -2.70
N THR A 121 -8.39 -9.93 -1.67
CA THR A 121 -8.02 -9.09 -0.53
C THR A 121 -6.91 -8.14 -0.93
N THR A 122 -7.02 -6.88 -0.55
CA THR A 122 -6.01 -5.85 -0.88
C THR A 122 -4.68 -6.12 -0.21
N LEU A 123 -4.69 -6.59 1.05
CA LEU A 123 -3.48 -6.97 1.78
C LEU A 123 -2.65 -8.02 1.03
N TYR A 124 -3.29 -9.13 0.64
CA TYR A 124 -2.62 -10.19 -0.12
C TYR A 124 -2.12 -9.71 -1.50
N ALA A 125 -2.83 -8.75 -2.12
CA ALA A 125 -2.38 -8.13 -3.34
C ALA A 125 -1.08 -7.34 -3.13
N MET A 126 -0.93 -6.64 -2.00
CA MET A 126 0.30 -5.93 -1.63
C MET A 126 1.45 -6.91 -1.46
N SER A 127 1.27 -7.97 -0.67
CA SER A 127 2.32 -8.94 -0.37
C SER A 127 2.82 -9.65 -1.62
N LYS A 128 1.91 -10.06 -2.49
CA LYS A 128 2.29 -10.63 -3.79
C LYS A 128 2.93 -9.61 -4.71
N ALA A 129 2.46 -8.35 -4.71
CA ALA A 129 3.08 -7.32 -5.52
C ALA A 129 4.53 -7.05 -5.09
N VAL A 130 4.81 -6.97 -3.79
CA VAL A 130 6.17 -6.85 -3.26
C VAL A 130 7.01 -8.05 -3.69
N PHE A 131 6.49 -9.27 -3.50
CA PHE A 131 7.18 -10.49 -3.91
C PHE A 131 7.62 -10.48 -5.38
N HIS A 132 6.74 -10.02 -6.27
CA HIS A 132 7.04 -9.98 -7.71
C HIS A 132 7.91 -8.78 -8.11
N LYS A 133 7.69 -7.58 -7.55
CA LYS A 133 8.44 -6.36 -7.91
C LYS A 133 9.88 -6.37 -7.44
N TYR A 134 10.16 -7.06 -6.33
CA TYR A 134 11.52 -7.27 -5.81
C TYR A 134 12.12 -8.62 -6.23
N GLU A 135 11.49 -9.31 -7.20
CA GLU A 135 11.98 -10.57 -7.78
C GLU A 135 12.32 -11.66 -6.74
N LEU A 136 11.58 -11.71 -5.64
CA LEU A 136 11.91 -12.53 -4.48
C LEU A 136 11.86 -14.04 -4.74
N ASN A 137 11.19 -14.45 -5.82
CA ASN A 137 11.16 -15.84 -6.28
C ASN A 137 12.57 -16.41 -6.56
N GLN A 138 13.53 -15.56 -6.91
CA GLN A 138 14.90 -15.97 -7.20
C GLN A 138 15.65 -16.49 -5.97
N PHE A 139 15.18 -16.18 -4.77
CA PHE A 139 15.85 -16.49 -3.51
C PHE A 139 15.20 -17.63 -2.73
N GLN A 140 14.08 -18.18 -3.22
CA GLN A 140 13.39 -19.31 -2.59
C GLN A 140 13.98 -20.65 -3.02
N ASP A 141 13.62 -21.71 -2.30
CA ASP A 141 13.96 -23.08 -2.68
C ASP A 141 13.41 -23.45 -4.06
N ASP A 142 13.98 -24.50 -4.66
CA ASP A 142 13.65 -24.94 -6.02
C ASP A 142 12.17 -25.30 -6.19
N TYR A 143 11.50 -25.76 -5.13
CA TYR A 143 10.10 -26.16 -5.20
C TYR A 143 9.21 -24.93 -5.43
N PHE A 144 9.33 -23.89 -4.59
CA PHE A 144 8.55 -22.66 -4.74
C PHE A 144 8.97 -21.86 -5.98
N LYS A 145 10.28 -21.80 -6.27
CA LYS A 145 10.81 -21.12 -7.44
C LYS A 145 10.20 -21.64 -8.75
N ARG A 146 10.08 -22.96 -8.91
CA ARG A 146 9.48 -23.59 -10.10
C ARG A 146 7.98 -23.32 -10.24
N MET A 147 7.28 -23.18 -9.13
CA MET A 147 5.86 -22.82 -9.13
C MET A 147 5.63 -21.33 -9.38
N ASN A 148 6.69 -20.51 -9.35
CA ASN A 148 6.62 -19.05 -9.42
C ASN A 148 5.63 -18.47 -8.40
N ALA A 149 5.64 -19.03 -7.18
CA ALA A 149 4.72 -18.70 -6.12
C ALA A 149 5.49 -18.55 -4.81
N PRO A 150 5.18 -17.53 -3.99
CA PRO A 150 5.86 -17.32 -2.73
C PRO A 150 5.66 -18.52 -1.78
N ASN A 151 6.71 -18.87 -1.04
CA ASN A 151 6.59 -19.73 0.14
C ASN A 151 5.44 -19.22 1.05
N PRO A 152 4.43 -20.05 1.39
CA PRO A 152 3.27 -19.61 2.17
C PRO A 152 3.60 -19.04 3.55
N VAL A 153 4.68 -19.52 4.17
CA VAL A 153 5.13 -19.07 5.49
C VAL A 153 5.73 -17.68 5.40
N PHE A 154 6.57 -17.42 4.39
CA PHE A 154 7.05 -16.08 4.06
C PHE A 154 5.90 -15.13 3.76
N LEU A 155 4.98 -15.55 2.90
CA LEU A 155 3.86 -14.71 2.47
C LEU A 155 2.98 -14.27 3.64
N LYS A 156 2.72 -15.18 4.60
CA LYS A 156 1.97 -14.86 5.81
C LYS A 156 2.68 -13.80 6.67
N ARG A 157 4.00 -13.92 6.87
CA ARG A 157 4.78 -12.91 7.61
C ARG A 157 4.76 -11.56 6.90
N LEU A 158 4.85 -11.58 5.57
CA LEU A 158 4.76 -10.37 4.77
C LEU A 158 3.36 -9.73 4.89
N ASP A 159 2.28 -10.52 4.84
CA ASP A 159 0.91 -10.02 5.08
C ASP A 159 0.79 -9.32 6.46
N GLU A 160 1.31 -9.96 7.52
CA GLU A 160 1.27 -9.38 8.88
C GLU A 160 2.03 -8.05 8.96
N LEU A 161 3.17 -7.97 8.27
CA LEU A 161 3.99 -6.76 8.20
C LEU A 161 3.29 -5.64 7.40
N LEU A 162 2.80 -5.97 6.20
CA LEU A 162 2.18 -5.02 5.28
C LEU A 162 0.83 -4.50 5.76
N ASN A 163 0.16 -5.20 6.67
CA ASN A 163 -1.08 -4.74 7.29
C ASN A 163 -0.92 -3.40 8.02
N ASN A 164 0.29 -3.09 8.51
CA ASN A 164 0.58 -1.82 9.19
C ASN A 164 0.63 -0.61 8.25
N PHE A 165 0.62 -0.85 6.93
CA PHE A 165 0.65 0.21 5.91
C PHE A 165 -0.76 0.51 5.35
N LEU A 166 -1.78 -0.22 5.79
CA LEU A 166 -3.17 0.06 5.41
C LEU A 166 -3.80 1.10 6.35
N TRP A 167 -4.43 2.10 5.75
CA TRP A 167 -5.08 3.18 6.44
C TRP A 167 -6.31 2.69 7.21
N ASN A 168 -6.34 2.96 8.51
CA ASN A 168 -7.45 2.58 9.37
C ASN A 168 -8.59 3.61 9.27
N TRP A 169 -9.41 3.48 8.22
CA TRP A 169 -10.58 4.33 7.97
C TRP A 169 -11.59 4.30 9.12
N GLU A 170 -11.79 3.15 9.76
CA GLU A 170 -12.69 3.03 10.90
C GLU A 170 -12.27 3.95 12.05
N SER A 171 -10.97 3.91 12.40
CA SER A 171 -10.40 4.77 13.44
C SER A 171 -10.41 6.24 13.04
N PHE A 172 -10.22 6.53 11.76
CA PHE A 172 -10.32 7.89 11.23
C PHE A 172 -11.73 8.46 11.40
N PHE A 173 -12.76 7.72 10.98
CA PHE A 173 -14.16 8.15 11.06
C PHE A 173 -14.73 8.14 12.49
N LYS A 174 -14.08 7.49 13.45
CA LYS A 174 -14.40 7.67 14.88
C LYS A 174 -14.04 9.08 15.37
N LYS A 175 -12.94 9.66 14.87
CA LYS A 175 -12.43 10.98 15.30
C LYS A 175 -12.96 12.14 14.47
N TYR A 176 -13.12 11.93 13.18
CA TYR A 176 -13.50 12.97 12.22
C TYR A 176 -14.84 12.65 11.57
N ARG A 177 -15.56 13.70 11.19
CA ARG A 177 -16.71 13.58 10.29
C ARG A 177 -16.34 14.19 8.94
N PHE A 178 -16.69 13.46 7.90
CA PHE A 178 -16.66 13.94 6.53
C PHE A 178 -17.98 14.66 6.26
#